data_AF-A0A8J6KM27-F1
#
_entry.id   AF-A0A8J6KM27-F1
#
_cell.length_a   1.000
_cell.length_b   1.000
_cell.length_c   1.000
_cell.angle_alpha   90.00
_cell.angle_beta   90.00
_cell.angle_gamma   90.00
#
_symmetry.space_group_name_H-M   'P 1'
#
loop_
_entity.id
_entity.type
_entity.pdbx_description
1 polymer ?
#
loop_
_entity_poly.entity_id
_entity_poly.type
_entity_poly.pdbx_seq_one_letter_code
_entity_poly.pdbx_strand_id
1 'polypeptide(L)'
;MSVCFRDAVLDAFLDEGFLIPTFEQLAALQIEYEENINLSDVLVPKPFSQFWQPLLRGLHSQTFTQALLERMFFELSTLGSTGIRSTYILRWTVELIVANTKIGRNARKFSASQWEARKSWRLFNCSASLDWPQVVESCLGSPCWASPQLLQL
;
A
#
# COMPACT_ATOMS: atom_id res chain seq x y z
N MET A 1 20.18 -10.10 16.28
CA MET A 1 19.42 -11.13 15.54
C MET A 1 18.00 -10.69 15.15
N SER A 2 17.36 -9.72 15.82
CA SER A 2 15.96 -9.31 15.54
C SER A 2 15.76 -8.32 14.37
N VAL A 3 16.75 -7.48 14.04
CA VAL A 3 16.63 -6.46 12.98
C VAL A 3 16.63 -7.10 11.58
N CYS A 4 17.58 -7.99 11.28
CA CYS A 4 17.68 -8.66 9.98
C CYS A 4 16.46 -9.52 9.62
N PHE A 5 15.77 -10.13 10.59
CA PHE A 5 14.59 -10.93 10.30
C PHE A 5 13.41 -10.05 9.86
N ARG A 6 13.21 -8.91 10.52
CA ARG A 6 12.16 -7.97 10.13
C ARG A 6 12.42 -7.44 8.72
N ASP A 7 13.64 -7.03 8.43
CA ASP A 7 13.99 -6.49 7.11
C ASP A 7 13.79 -7.54 6.02
N ALA A 8 14.21 -8.80 6.27
CA ALA A 8 13.95 -9.91 5.35
C ALA A 8 12.46 -10.19 5.12
N VAL A 9 11.61 -10.05 6.14
CA VAL A 9 10.16 -10.18 5.98
C VAL A 9 9.62 -9.03 5.12
N LEU A 10 10.03 -7.79 5.39
CA LEU A 10 9.60 -6.63 4.61
C LEU A 10 10.03 -6.74 3.14
N ASP A 11 11.24 -7.22 2.89
CA ASP A 11 11.73 -7.49 1.53
C ASP A 11 10.89 -8.57 0.85
N ALA A 12 10.59 -9.68 1.54
CA ALA A 12 9.74 -10.74 0.99
C ALA A 12 8.33 -10.24 0.62
N PHE A 13 7.73 -9.32 1.40
CA PHE A 13 6.45 -8.71 1.04
C PHE A 13 6.50 -7.95 -0.30
N LEU A 14 7.66 -7.41 -0.64
CA LEU A 14 7.91 -6.65 -1.86
C LEU A 14 8.61 -7.50 -2.94
N ASP A 15 8.65 -8.82 -2.79
CA ASP A 15 9.04 -9.73 -3.86
C ASP A 15 7.87 -10.03 -4.81
N GLU A 16 8.19 -10.44 -6.03
CA GLU A 16 7.19 -10.91 -6.98
C GLU A 16 6.45 -12.14 -6.44
N GLY A 17 5.14 -12.15 -6.61
CA GLY A 17 4.27 -13.20 -6.10
C GLY A 17 3.69 -12.91 -4.71
N PHE A 18 4.14 -11.84 -4.02
CA PHE A 18 3.54 -11.36 -2.76
C PHE A 18 2.63 -10.16 -3.01
N LEU A 19 2.93 -8.98 -2.46
CA LEU A 19 2.12 -7.77 -2.69
C LEU A 19 2.28 -7.24 -4.11
N ILE A 20 3.34 -7.63 -4.80
CA ILE A 20 3.51 -7.41 -6.23
C ILE A 20 3.09 -8.69 -6.95
N PRO A 21 1.95 -8.68 -7.64
CA PRO A 21 1.47 -9.87 -8.32
C PRO A 21 2.32 -10.20 -9.53
N THR A 22 2.38 -11.49 -9.88
CA THR A 22 2.80 -11.91 -11.22
C THR A 22 1.63 -11.83 -12.19
N PHE A 23 1.91 -11.85 -13.50
CA PHE A 23 0.86 -11.88 -14.52
C PHE A 23 -0.02 -13.14 -14.42
N GLU A 24 0.54 -14.27 -14.00
CA GLU A 24 -0.21 -15.51 -13.77
C GLU A 24 -1.20 -15.36 -12.62
N GLN A 25 -0.81 -14.71 -11.52
CA GLN A 25 -1.71 -14.42 -10.40
C GLN A 25 -2.84 -13.46 -10.83
N LEU A 26 -2.52 -12.43 -11.63
CA LEU A 26 -3.53 -11.54 -12.17
C LEU A 26 -4.53 -12.27 -13.07
N ALA A 27 -4.03 -13.12 -13.98
CA ALA A 27 -4.86 -13.92 -14.86
C ALA A 27 -5.75 -14.91 -14.07
N ALA A 28 -5.19 -15.59 -13.06
CA ALA A 28 -5.93 -16.52 -12.20
C ALA A 28 -7.06 -15.83 -11.42
N LEU A 29 -6.87 -14.56 -11.06
CA LEU A 29 -7.86 -13.75 -10.34
C LEU A 29 -8.76 -12.93 -11.27
N GLN A 30 -8.64 -13.08 -12.58
CA GLN A 30 -9.39 -12.33 -13.61
C GLN A 30 -9.23 -10.80 -13.43
N ILE A 31 -8.00 -10.36 -13.17
CA ILE A 31 -7.64 -8.95 -13.02
C ILE A 31 -6.89 -8.51 -14.28
N GLU A 32 -7.43 -7.51 -14.97
CA GLU A 32 -6.74 -6.86 -16.08
C GLU A 32 -5.70 -5.86 -15.55
N TYR A 33 -4.48 -5.93 -16.08
CA TYR A 33 -3.41 -5.00 -15.75
C TYR A 33 -3.45 -3.80 -16.71
N GLU A 34 -3.59 -2.60 -16.13
CA GLU A 34 -3.50 -1.34 -16.86
C GLU A 34 -2.23 -0.59 -16.42
N GLU A 35 -1.39 -0.23 -17.40
CA GLU A 35 -0.11 0.44 -17.15
C GLU A 35 -0.28 1.91 -16.74
N ASN A 36 -1.38 2.56 -17.18
CA ASN A 36 -1.67 3.97 -16.90
C ASN A 36 -2.62 4.10 -15.72
N ILE A 37 -2.06 4.21 -14.52
CA ILE A 37 -2.88 4.44 -13.32
C ILE A 37 -3.10 5.92 -13.13
N ASN A 38 -4.35 6.33 -13.21
CA ASN A 38 -4.75 7.60 -12.62
C ASN A 38 -4.58 7.49 -11.11
N LEU A 39 -3.76 8.38 -10.54
CA LEU A 39 -3.51 8.44 -9.10
C LEU A 39 -4.81 8.62 -8.29
N SER A 40 -5.86 9.17 -8.90
CA SER A 40 -7.19 9.23 -8.28
C SER A 40 -7.88 7.88 -8.13
N ASP A 41 -7.53 6.86 -8.92
CA ASP A 41 -8.16 5.53 -8.97
C ASP A 41 -7.28 4.41 -8.40
N VAL A 42 -6.28 4.79 -7.61
CA VAL A 42 -5.38 3.86 -6.93
C VAL A 42 -6.17 3.06 -5.90
N LEU A 43 -6.54 1.84 -6.26
CA LEU A 43 -7.17 0.84 -5.39
C LEU A 43 -6.54 -0.52 -5.70
N VAL A 44 -6.17 -1.29 -4.68
CA VAL A 44 -5.81 -2.70 -4.91
C VAL A 44 -7.06 -3.47 -5.37
N PRO A 45 -7.01 -4.21 -6.50
CA PRO A 45 -8.15 -4.99 -6.97
C PRO A 45 -8.67 -5.93 -5.89
N LYS A 46 -10.00 -5.96 -5.70
CA LYS A 46 -10.65 -6.66 -4.59
C LYS A 46 -10.27 -8.13 -4.46
N PRO A 47 -10.21 -8.96 -5.53
CA PRO A 47 -9.82 -10.36 -5.40
C PRO A 47 -8.40 -10.52 -4.83
N PHE A 48 -7.48 -9.66 -5.26
CA PHE A 48 -6.09 -9.68 -4.80
C PHE A 48 -5.94 -9.18 -3.37
N SER A 49 -6.66 -8.11 -3.00
CA SER A 49 -6.63 -7.62 -1.62
C SER A 49 -7.25 -8.61 -0.63
N GLN A 50 -8.32 -9.33 -1.02
CA GLN A 50 -8.94 -10.37 -0.21
C GLN A 50 -7.99 -11.56 0.04
N PHE A 51 -7.17 -11.92 -0.94
CA PHE A 51 -6.18 -12.98 -0.79
C PHE A 51 -5.13 -12.64 0.28
N TRP A 52 -4.57 -11.43 0.25
CA TRP A 52 -3.51 -11.00 1.18
C TRP A 52 -4.01 -10.46 2.51
N GLN A 53 -5.28 -10.07 2.60
CA GLN A 53 -5.85 -9.44 3.78
C GLN A 53 -5.66 -10.25 5.08
N PRO A 54 -5.90 -11.57 5.14
CA PRO A 54 -5.71 -12.33 6.37
C PRO A 54 -4.27 -12.23 6.92
N LEU A 55 -3.28 -12.29 6.03
CA LEU A 55 -1.87 -12.18 6.40
C LEU A 55 -1.55 -10.77 6.91
N LEU A 56 -1.97 -9.73 6.17
CA LEU A 56 -1.75 -8.34 6.57
C LEU A 56 -2.42 -8.03 7.90
N ARG A 57 -3.63 -8.55 8.16
CA ARG A 57 -4.31 -8.41 9.46
C ARG A 57 -3.57 -9.13 10.58
N GLY A 58 -2.99 -10.30 10.32
CA GLY A 58 -2.21 -11.05 11.30
C GLY A 58 -0.92 -10.34 11.74
N LEU A 59 -0.31 -9.56 10.84
CA LEU A 59 0.93 -8.81 11.10
C LEU A 59 0.68 -7.36 11.51
N HIS A 60 -0.56 -6.88 11.43
CA HIS A 60 -0.91 -5.49 11.67
C HIS A 60 -0.53 -5.04 13.08
N SER A 61 0.42 -4.12 13.15
CA SER A 61 0.88 -3.47 14.37
C SER A 61 1.49 -2.12 14.01
N GLN A 62 1.64 -1.20 14.97
CA GLN A 62 2.30 0.08 14.71
C GLN A 62 3.68 -0.13 14.09
N THR A 63 4.52 -0.96 14.72
CA THR A 63 5.90 -1.19 14.29
C THR A 63 5.98 -1.83 12.91
N PHE A 64 5.19 -2.87 12.64
CA PHE A 64 5.24 -3.55 11.35
C PHE A 64 4.68 -2.68 10.23
N THR A 65 3.51 -2.09 10.43
CA THR A 65 2.83 -1.29 9.40
C THR A 65 3.63 -0.04 9.06
N GLN A 66 4.27 0.59 10.06
CA GLN A 66 5.16 1.72 9.81
C GLN A 66 6.42 1.31 9.05
N ALA A 67 7.11 0.24 9.47
CA ALA A 67 8.30 -0.23 8.77
C ALA A 67 8.00 -0.67 7.32
N LEU A 68 6.83 -1.26 7.08
CA LEU A 68 6.36 -1.60 5.73
C LEU A 68 6.12 -0.34 4.87
N LEU A 69 5.49 0.70 5.43
CA LEU A 69 5.32 1.98 4.72
C LEU A 69 6.67 2.63 4.39
N GLU A 70 7.59 2.68 5.35
CA GLU A 70 8.94 3.22 5.16
C GLU A 70 9.69 2.45 4.04
N ARG A 71 9.61 1.11 4.05
CA ARG A 71 10.19 0.28 2.99
C ARG A 71 9.56 0.53 1.62
N MET A 72 8.23 0.67 1.56
CA MET A 72 7.51 0.98 0.32
C MET A 72 7.85 2.36 -0.24
N PHE A 73 8.02 3.39 0.60
CA PHE A 73 8.47 4.71 0.15
C PHE A 73 9.87 4.66 -0.47
N PHE A 74 10.79 3.93 0.18
CA PHE A 74 12.12 3.74 -0.37
C PHE A 74 12.06 3.03 -1.73
N GLU A 75 11.33 1.92 -1.85
CA GLU A 75 11.19 1.22 -3.14
C GLU A 75 10.55 2.12 -4.21
N LEU A 76 9.53 2.91 -3.88
CA LEU A 76 8.94 3.84 -4.86
C LEU A 76 9.94 4.91 -5.32
N SER A 77 10.88 5.33 -4.48
CA SER A 77 11.92 6.31 -4.83
C SER A 77 12.97 5.77 -5.80
N THR A 78 13.16 4.45 -5.84
CA THR A 78 14.09 3.78 -6.75
C THR A 78 13.42 3.33 -8.05
N LEU A 79 12.09 3.36 -8.11
CA LEU A 79 11.28 2.92 -9.24
C LEU A 79 10.77 4.09 -10.11
N GLY A 80 10.53 3.80 -11.39
CA GLY A 80 9.80 4.70 -12.29
C GLY A 80 8.29 4.71 -12.03
N SER A 81 7.54 5.51 -12.80
CA SER A 81 6.08 5.58 -12.68
C SER A 81 5.32 4.48 -13.44
N THR A 82 6.04 3.62 -14.15
CA THR A 82 5.47 2.55 -14.98
C THR A 82 5.83 1.17 -14.42
N GLY A 83 5.13 0.15 -14.92
CA GLY A 83 5.36 -1.24 -14.55
C GLY A 83 4.54 -1.72 -13.35
N ILE A 84 4.35 -3.04 -13.30
CA ILE A 84 3.50 -3.73 -12.33
C ILE A 84 3.98 -3.54 -10.89
N ARG A 85 5.30 -3.53 -10.68
CA ARG A 85 5.93 -3.34 -9.37
C ARG A 85 5.58 -1.97 -8.79
N SER A 86 5.92 -0.90 -9.51
CA SER A 86 5.64 0.49 -9.12
C SER A 86 4.15 0.71 -8.86
N THR A 87 3.33 0.15 -9.75
CA THR A 87 1.86 0.16 -9.66
C THR A 87 1.34 -0.45 -8.36
N TYR A 88 1.74 -1.68 -8.04
CA TYR A 88 1.18 -2.40 -6.90
C TYR A 88 1.77 -1.94 -5.57
N ILE A 89 3.05 -1.55 -5.53
CA ILE A 89 3.62 -0.90 -4.35
C ILE A 89 2.81 0.36 -4.04
N LEU A 90 2.59 1.24 -5.03
CA LEU A 90 1.79 2.45 -4.81
C LEU A 90 0.37 2.13 -4.32
N ARG A 91 -0.31 1.17 -4.96
CA ARG A 91 -1.67 0.76 -4.55
C ARG A 91 -1.70 0.31 -3.10
N TRP A 92 -0.76 -0.52 -2.67
CA TRP A 92 -0.68 -0.98 -1.28
C TRP A 92 -0.29 0.14 -0.31
N THR A 93 0.64 1.02 -0.68
CA THR A 93 0.99 2.20 0.15
C THR A 93 -0.25 3.05 0.43
N VAL A 94 -1.07 3.32 -0.59
CA VAL A 94 -2.33 4.06 -0.43
C VAL A 94 -3.30 3.32 0.48
N GLU A 95 -3.51 2.00 0.29
CA GLU A 95 -4.40 1.24 1.19
C GLU A 95 -3.93 1.24 2.64
N LEU A 96 -2.62 1.11 2.88
CA LEU A 96 -2.05 1.12 4.22
C LEU A 96 -2.20 2.48 4.90
N ILE A 97 -1.95 3.59 4.19
CA ILE A 97 -2.18 4.94 4.72
C ILE A 97 -3.67 5.10 5.05
N VAL A 98 -4.56 4.88 4.07
CA VAL A 98 -6.01 5.10 4.22
C VAL A 98 -6.62 4.25 5.32
N ALA A 99 -6.19 3.00 5.47
CA ALA A 99 -6.68 2.11 6.52
C ALA A 99 -6.23 2.52 7.93
N ASN A 100 -5.21 3.37 8.05
CA ASN A 100 -4.68 3.86 9.32
C ASN A 100 -4.97 5.34 9.59
N THR A 101 -5.37 6.13 8.58
CA THR A 101 -5.78 7.53 8.75
C THR A 101 -7.21 7.62 9.28
N LYS A 102 -7.47 8.59 10.17
CA LYS A 102 -8.84 8.88 10.63
C LYS A 102 -9.70 9.39 9.47
N ILE A 103 -10.89 8.80 9.31
CA ILE A 103 -11.87 8.95 8.21
C ILE A 103 -12.14 10.41 7.77
N GLY A 104 -11.95 11.40 8.65
CA GLY A 104 -12.27 12.81 8.37
C GLY A 104 -11.31 13.57 7.45
N ARG A 105 -10.02 13.20 7.35
CA ARG A 105 -9.04 13.98 6.54
C ARG A 105 -9.06 13.64 5.05
N ASN A 106 -9.41 12.40 4.69
CA ASN A 106 -9.27 11.88 3.32
C ASN A 106 -10.59 11.80 2.56
N ALA A 107 -11.71 12.10 3.22
CA ALA A 107 -13.06 11.99 2.66
C ALA A 107 -13.25 12.77 1.35
N ARG A 108 -12.47 13.84 1.12
CA ARG A 108 -12.57 14.69 -0.07
C ARG A 108 -11.73 14.24 -1.27
N LYS A 109 -10.85 13.24 -1.11
CA LYS A 109 -9.88 12.85 -2.16
C LYS A 109 -10.28 11.63 -2.95
N PHE A 110 -11.05 10.74 -2.33
CA PHE A 110 -11.58 9.57 -2.99
C PHE A 110 -13.03 9.80 -3.36
N SER A 111 -13.44 9.24 -4.50
CA SER A 111 -14.84 9.23 -4.90
C SER A 111 -15.69 8.42 -3.91
N ALA A 112 -17.00 8.65 -3.92
CA ALA A 112 -17.93 7.88 -3.09
C ALA A 112 -17.80 6.37 -3.37
N SER A 113 -17.65 5.96 -4.63
CA SER A 113 -17.52 4.55 -5.02
C SER A 113 -16.23 3.92 -4.47
N GLN A 114 -15.13 4.67 -4.42
CA GLN A 114 -13.87 4.19 -3.85
C GLN A 114 -13.93 4.01 -2.34
N TRP A 115 -14.60 4.94 -1.64
CA TRP A 115 -14.85 4.80 -0.21
C TRP A 115 -15.74 3.61 0.09
N GLU A 116 -16.83 3.42 -0.66
CA GLU A 116 -17.72 2.27 -0.50
C GLU A 116 -16.99 0.95 -0.82
N ALA A 117 -16.14 0.93 -1.84
CA ALA A 117 -15.27 -0.21 -2.12
C ALA A 117 -14.42 -0.54 -0.89
N ARG A 118 -13.67 0.44 -0.33
CA ARG A 118 -12.82 0.24 0.86
C ARG A 118 -13.60 -0.16 2.10
N LYS A 119 -14.80 0.39 2.32
CA LYS A 119 -15.70 -0.03 3.41
C LYS A 119 -16.20 -1.46 3.23
N SER A 120 -16.40 -1.92 2.00
CA SER A 120 -16.92 -3.26 1.72
C SER A 120 -15.94 -4.38 2.09
N TRP A 121 -14.63 -4.10 2.12
CA TRP A 121 -13.61 -5.12 2.41
C TRP A 121 -12.72 -4.79 3.62
N ARG A 122 -12.62 -3.53 4.07
CA ARG A 122 -11.87 -3.04 5.25
C ARG A 122 -10.55 -3.76 5.51
N LEU A 123 -9.43 -3.20 5.06
CA LEU A 123 -8.10 -3.83 5.22
C LEU A 123 -7.83 -4.28 6.68
N PHE A 124 -7.99 -3.37 7.65
CA PHE A 124 -7.80 -3.65 9.08
C PHE A 124 -9.08 -3.51 9.89
N ASN A 125 -9.17 -4.26 10.99
CA ASN A 125 -10.27 -4.14 11.95
C ASN A 125 -10.21 -2.81 12.71
N CYS A 126 -8.99 -2.38 13.06
CA CYS A 126 -8.68 -1.14 13.77
C CYS A 126 -7.45 -0.47 13.14
N SER A 127 -7.39 0.85 13.16
CA SER A 127 -6.17 1.61 12.81
C SER A 127 -5.06 1.37 13.83
N ALA A 128 -3.83 1.21 13.38
CA ALA A 128 -2.66 1.32 14.23
C ALA A 128 -2.38 2.80 14.54
N SER A 129 -1.84 3.09 15.72
CA SER A 129 -1.41 4.44 16.12
C SER A 129 -0.04 4.76 15.51
N LEU A 130 0.02 4.96 14.19
CA LEU A 130 1.26 5.27 13.47
C LEU A 130 1.87 6.61 13.93
N ASP A 131 3.20 6.70 13.92
CA ASP A 131 3.92 7.96 14.08
C ASP A 131 3.89 8.73 12.76
N TRP A 132 2.80 9.48 12.54
CA TRP A 132 2.59 10.21 11.29
C TRP A 132 3.70 11.21 10.94
N PRO A 133 4.26 12.00 11.88
CA PRO A 133 5.46 12.78 11.62
C PRO A 133 6.60 11.96 11.01
N GLN A 134 6.94 10.80 11.60
CA GLN A 134 8.00 9.94 11.06
C GLN A 134 7.65 9.34 9.69
N VAL A 135 6.39 8.95 9.47
CA VAL A 135 5.91 8.47 8.16
C VAL A 135 6.06 9.55 7.08
N VAL A 136 5.71 10.79 7.41
CA VAL A 136 5.87 11.96 6.53
C VAL A 136 7.35 12.25 6.26
N GLU A 137 8.20 12.25 7.29
CA GLU A 137 9.65 12.42 7.15
C GLU A 137 10.26 11.34 6.25
N SER A 138 9.82 10.09 6.39
CA SER A 138 10.31 8.98 5.56
C SER A 138 9.91 9.14 4.09
N CYS A 139 8.67 9.57 3.83
CA CYS A 139 8.20 9.87 2.47
C CYS A 139 8.95 11.07 1.85
N LEU A 140 9.29 12.09 2.65
CA LEU A 140 10.09 13.23 2.21
C LEU A 140 11.58 12.89 2.03
N GLY A 141 12.11 11.97 2.83
CA GLY A 141 13.48 11.48 2.74
C GLY A 141 13.73 10.53 1.56
N SER A 142 12.67 9.92 1.03
CA SER A 142 12.68 9.06 -0.17
C SER A 142 11.68 9.58 -1.21
N PRO A 143 11.90 10.77 -1.81
CA PRO A 143 10.94 11.37 -2.71
C PRO A 143 10.78 10.55 -3.99
N CYS A 144 9.53 10.34 -4.41
CA CYS A 144 9.17 9.66 -5.65
C CYS A 144 8.11 10.46 -6.42
N TRP A 145 7.80 10.00 -7.63
CA TRP A 145 6.79 10.61 -8.51
C TRP A 145 5.38 10.67 -7.89
N ALA A 146 5.07 9.85 -6.89
CA ALA A 146 3.80 9.82 -6.17
C ALA A 146 3.81 10.55 -4.82
N SER A 147 4.98 11.01 -4.33
CA SER A 147 5.11 11.64 -3.00
C SER A 147 4.15 12.83 -2.79
N PRO A 148 3.93 13.75 -3.76
CA PRO A 148 2.98 14.85 -3.58
C PRO A 148 1.55 14.39 -3.30
N GLN A 149 1.12 13.27 -3.88
CA GLN A 149 -0.20 12.70 -3.70
C GLN A 149 -0.28 11.87 -2.40
N LEU A 150 0.78 11.16 -2.03
CA LEU A 150 0.86 10.38 -0.80
C LEU A 150 0.83 11.27 0.45
N LEU A 151 1.59 12.37 0.47
CA LEU A 151 1.61 13.35 1.58
C LEU A 151 0.29 14.11 1.76
N GLN A 152 -0.58 13.94 0.79
CA GLN A 152 -1.87 14.58 0.70
C GLN A 152 -2.99 13.70 1.31
N LEU A 153 -2.72 12.42 1.61
CA LEU A 153 -3.60 11.49 2.31
C LEU A 153 -3.44 11.59 3.84
#